data_AF-A0A7H1MYS8-F1
#
_entry.id   AF-A0A7H1MYS8-F1
#
_cell.length_a   1.000
_cell.length_b   1.000
_cell.length_c   1.000
_cell.angle_alpha   90.00
_cell.angle_beta   90.00
_cell.angle_gamma   90.00
#
_symmetry.space_group_name_H-M   'P 1'
#
loop_
_entity.id
_entity.type
_entity.pdbx_description
1 polymer ?
#
loop_
_entity_poly.entity_id
_entity_poly.type
_entity_poly.pdbx_seq_one_letter_code
_entity_poly.pdbx_strand_id
1 'polypeptide(L)'
;MKVMILLTGGGPMIILTSSDLPTAPTLLKELANKGIEKFIAYEIPLDLAKSRYGAHFDAVSHDVHETDQLRILDFNGQRAFSLFRFDEWGPPTRYEAPPHHRLGIS
;
A
#
# COMPACT_ATOMS: atom_id res chain seq x y z
N MET A 1 -4.75 8.68 -8.84
CA MET A 1 -4.82 7.71 -7.73
C MET A 1 -4.37 6.36 -8.24
N LYS A 2 -3.43 5.72 -7.53
CA LYS A 2 -2.89 4.41 -7.84
C LYS A 2 -3.35 3.40 -6.80
N VAL A 3 -3.30 2.12 -7.17
CA VAL A 3 -3.56 1.00 -6.28
C VAL A 3 -2.31 0.14 -6.21
N MET A 4 -1.88 -0.18 -4.99
CA MET A 4 -0.66 -0.96 -4.79
C MET A 4 -0.90 -2.11 -3.81
N ILE A 5 -0.33 -3.26 -4.14
CA ILE A 5 -0.15 -4.39 -3.21
C ILE A 5 1.15 -4.15 -2.46
N LEU A 6 1.10 -4.10 -1.14
CA LEU A 6 2.29 -4.09 -0.29
C LEU A 6 2.47 -5.45 0.38
N LEU A 7 3.60 -6.11 0.12
CA LEU A 7 4.03 -7.26 0.91
C LEU A 7 4.86 -6.74 2.09
N THR A 8 4.31 -6.88 3.30
CA THR A 8 4.93 -6.43 4.55
C THR A 8 5.24 -7.61 5.46
N GLY A 9 5.92 -7.38 6.58
CA GLY A 9 6.16 -8.42 7.60
C GLY A 9 4.87 -8.98 8.21
N GLY A 10 3.78 -8.20 8.22
CA GLY A 10 2.45 -8.63 8.67
C GLY A 10 1.61 -9.32 7.59
N GLY A 11 2.14 -9.43 6.37
CA GLY A 11 1.45 -9.98 5.21
C GLY A 11 1.09 -8.94 4.13
N PRO A 12 0.40 -9.37 3.08
CA PRO A 12 -0.06 -8.50 1.99
C PRO A 12 -1.14 -7.51 2.46
N MET A 13 -1.18 -6.32 1.87
CA MET A 13 -2.30 -5.38 1.98
C MET A 13 -2.48 -4.59 0.70
N ILE A 14 -3.69 -4.06 0.47
CA ILE A 14 -3.96 -3.16 -0.67
C ILE A 14 -4.11 -1.73 -0.18
N ILE A 15 -3.43 -0.81 -0.86
CA ILE A 15 -3.53 0.62 -0.59
C ILE A 15 -4.02 1.39 -1.82
N LEU A 16 -4.71 2.50 -1.56
CA LEU A 16 -4.96 3.57 -2.50
C LEU A 16 -4.05 4.75 -2.15
N THR A 17 -3.40 5.33 -3.14
CA THR A 17 -2.57 6.52 -2.91
C THR A 17 -2.62 7.51 -4.06
N SER A 18 -2.45 8.80 -3.76
CA SER A 18 -2.22 9.85 -4.76
C SER A 18 -0.76 9.91 -5.22
N SER A 19 0.16 9.22 -4.54
CA SER A 19 1.59 9.21 -4.89
C SER A 19 1.88 8.44 -6.19
N ASP A 20 2.75 9.00 -7.03
CA ASP A 20 3.13 8.39 -8.31
C ASP A 20 4.07 7.19 -8.15
N LEU A 21 4.85 7.16 -7.07
CA LEU A 21 5.86 6.13 -6.81
C LEU A 21 5.62 5.47 -5.45
N PRO A 22 5.82 4.15 -5.31
CA PRO A 22 5.75 3.46 -4.02
C PRO A 22 6.77 3.99 -2.98
N THR A 23 7.82 4.66 -3.46
CA THR A 23 8.89 5.24 -2.65
C THR A 23 8.86 6.77 -2.61
N ALA A 24 7.72 7.38 -2.96
CA ALA A 24 7.54 8.82 -2.80
C ALA A 24 7.75 9.21 -1.33
N PRO A 25 8.54 10.26 -1.00
CA PRO A 25 8.85 10.60 0.39
C PRO A 25 7.62 10.81 1.30
N THR A 26 6.53 11.36 0.76
CA THR A 26 5.28 11.57 1.50
C THR A 26 4.61 10.23 1.85
N LEU A 27 4.48 9.32 0.89
CA LEU A 27 3.96 7.97 1.11
C LEU A 27 4.82 7.18 2.09
N LEU A 28 6.16 7.25 1.96
CA LEU A 28 7.07 6.59 2.90
C LEU A 28 6.89 7.10 4.33
N LYS A 29 6.70 8.41 4.51
CA LYS A 29 6.42 9.00 5.82
C LYS A 29 5.09 8.51 6.40
N GLU A 30 4.04 8.42 5.58
CA GLU A 30 2.74 7.91 6.01
C GLU A 30 2.78 6.41 6.37
N LEU A 31 3.50 5.61 5.59
CA LEU A 31 3.73 4.18 5.87
C LEU A 31 4.56 3.99 7.15
N ALA A 32 5.60 4.78 7.35
CA ALA A 32 6.42 4.75 8.57
C ALA A 32 5.61 5.12 9.82
N ASN A 33 4.73 6.11 9.74
CA ASN A 33 3.80 6.45 10.83
C ASN A 33 2.85 5.29 11.19
N LYS A 34 2.64 4.33 10.27
CA LYS A 34 1.87 3.10 10.48
C LYS A 34 2.77 1.89 10.82
N GLY A 35 4.06 2.11 11.06
CA GLY A 35 5.04 1.05 11.39
C GLY A 35 5.50 0.19 10.20
N ILE A 36 5.21 0.61 8.97
CA ILE A 36 5.59 -0.11 7.75
C ILE A 36 6.88 0.50 7.21
N GLU A 37 8.00 -0.07 7.60
CA GLU A 37 9.33 0.44 7.27
C GLU A 37 10.07 -0.42 6.24
N LYS A 38 9.54 -1.60 5.92
CA LYS A 38 10.12 -2.53 4.96
C LYS A 38 9.02 -3.25 4.21
N PHE A 39 9.05 -3.17 2.88
CA PHE A 39 8.01 -3.75 2.03
C PHE A 39 8.49 -4.00 0.59
N ILE A 40 7.71 -4.82 -0.13
CA ILE A 40 7.77 -4.92 -1.59
C ILE A 40 6.42 -4.45 -2.12
N ALA A 41 6.43 -3.44 -2.98
CA ALA A 41 5.24 -2.88 -3.60
C ALA A 41 5.08 -3.36 -5.04
N TYR A 42 3.84 -3.61 -5.44
CA TYR A 42 3.44 -3.88 -6.81
C TYR A 42 2.26 -2.97 -7.16
N GLU A 43 2.37 -2.21 -8.24
CA GLU A 43 1.22 -1.47 -8.78
C GLU A 43 0.27 -2.46 -9.46
N ILE A 44 -1.04 -2.28 -9.28
CA ILE A 44 -2.07 -3.05 -9.98
C ILE A 44 -3.02 -2.13 -10.74
N PRO A 45 -3.67 -2.59 -11.83
CA PRO A 45 -4.57 -1.76 -12.60
C PRO A 45 -5.74 -1.23 -11.75
N LEU A 46 -5.90 0.10 -11.75
CA LEU A 46 -6.95 0.78 -10.98
C LEU A 46 -8.35 0.26 -11.32
N ASP A 47 -8.65 0.09 -12.61
CA ASP A 47 -9.97 -0.34 -13.06
C ASP A 47 -10.28 -1.78 -12.67
N LEU A 48 -9.24 -2.62 -12.60
CA LEU A 48 -9.37 -3.99 -12.12
C LEU A 48 -9.66 -4.02 -10.61
N ALA A 49 -8.95 -3.20 -9.83
CA ALA A 49 -9.22 -3.06 -8.40
C ALA A 49 -10.65 -2.55 -8.14
N LYS A 50 -11.10 -1.54 -8.87
CA LYS A 50 -12.50 -1.05 -8.82
C LYS A 50 -13.50 -2.16 -9.10
N SER A 51 -13.30 -2.91 -10.20
CA SER A 51 -14.21 -3.99 -10.59
C SER A 51 -14.29 -5.11 -9.56
N ARG A 52 -13.19 -5.42 -8.87
CA ARG A 52 -13.12 -6.55 -7.93
C ARG A 52 -13.58 -6.19 -6.52
N TYR A 53 -13.31 -4.97 -6.07
CA TYR A 53 -13.75 -4.48 -4.76
C TYR A 53 -15.14 -3.83 -4.77
N GLY A 54 -15.62 -3.38 -5.94
CA GLY A 54 -16.96 -2.83 -6.13
C GLY A 54 -17.28 -1.71 -5.15
N ALA A 55 -18.44 -1.79 -4.48
CA ALA A 55 -18.90 -0.79 -3.53
C ALA A 55 -17.91 -0.51 -2.38
N HIS A 56 -17.09 -1.49 -1.99
CA HIS A 56 -16.04 -1.28 -0.99
C HIS A 56 -14.95 -0.34 -1.50
N PHE A 57 -14.60 -0.44 -2.79
CA PHE A 57 -13.68 0.51 -3.42
C PHE A 57 -14.25 1.92 -3.35
N ASP A 58 -15.51 2.08 -3.74
CA ASP A 58 -16.16 3.39 -3.78
C ASP A 58 -16.20 4.02 -2.39
N ALA A 59 -16.59 3.27 -1.36
CA ALA A 59 -16.62 3.74 0.03
C ALA A 59 -15.24 4.23 0.50
N VAL A 60 -14.18 3.47 0.27
CA VAL A 60 -12.82 3.87 0.67
C VAL A 60 -12.30 5.03 -0.17
N SER A 61 -12.62 5.08 -1.46
CA SER A 61 -12.15 6.14 -2.36
C SER A 61 -12.80 7.51 -2.10
N HIS A 62 -14.04 7.53 -1.62
CA HIS A 62 -14.79 8.73 -1.29
C HIS A 62 -14.62 9.17 0.17
N ASP A 63 -13.83 8.48 0.98
CA ASP A 63 -13.57 8.91 2.36
C ASP A 63 -12.77 10.23 2.36
N VAL A 64 -13.45 11.34 2.71
CA VAL A 64 -13.07 12.74 2.46
C VAL A 64 -12.22 13.33 3.60
N HIS A 65 -11.39 12.54 4.27
CA HIS A 65 -10.25 13.15 4.95
C HIS A 65 -9.21 13.51 3.88
N GLU A 66 -9.42 14.69 3.29
CA GLU A 66 -8.70 15.31 2.16
C GLU A 66 -7.17 15.39 2.36
N THR A 67 -6.70 15.16 3.59
CA THR A 67 -5.29 15.19 3.98
C THR A 67 -4.57 13.85 3.86
N ASP A 68 -5.28 12.71 3.83
CA ASP A 68 -4.64 11.38 3.83
C ASP A 68 -4.28 10.96 2.41
N GLN A 69 -2.98 11.01 2.06
CA GLN A 69 -2.48 10.59 0.76
C GLN A 69 -2.45 9.06 0.60
N LEU A 70 -2.80 8.33 1.67
CA LEU A 70 -2.80 6.88 1.79
C LEU A 70 -4.10 6.39 2.43
N ARG A 71 -4.83 5.54 1.71
CA ARG A 71 -5.97 4.79 2.26
C ARG A 71 -5.71 3.30 2.16
N ILE A 72 -6.14 2.55 3.16
CA ILE A 72 -6.00 1.10 3.13
C ILE A 72 -7.31 0.52 2.59
N LEU A 73 -7.23 -0.06 1.40
CA LEU A 73 -8.37 -0.69 0.73
C LEU A 73 -8.66 -2.06 1.34
N ASP A 74 -7.61 -2.82 1.68
CA ASP A 74 -7.78 -4.17 2.20
C ASP A 74 -6.65 -4.57 3.15
N PHE A 75 -7.00 -4.82 4.41
CA PHE A 75 -6.10 -5.38 5.43
C PHE A 75 -6.08 -6.91 5.43
N ASN A 76 -7.03 -7.57 4.75
CA ASN A 76 -7.06 -9.03 4.67
C ASN A 76 -6.08 -9.49 3.60
N GLY A 77 -4.84 -9.76 4.02
CA GLY A 77 -3.76 -10.16 3.13
C GLY A 77 -4.03 -11.45 2.35
N GLN A 78 -4.80 -12.39 2.90
CA GLN A 78 -5.18 -13.60 2.17
C GLN A 78 -6.08 -13.26 0.98
N ARG A 79 -7.11 -12.43 1.19
CA ARG A 79 -8.02 -11.98 0.14
C ARG A 79 -7.30 -11.11 -0.87
N ALA A 80 -6.54 -10.12 -0.41
CA ALA A 80 -5.74 -9.24 -1.26
C ALA A 80 -4.82 -10.03 -2.21
N PHE A 81 -4.15 -11.06 -1.68
CA PHE A 81 -3.22 -11.88 -2.44
C PHE A 81 -3.91 -12.86 -3.41
N SER A 82 -5.10 -13.37 -3.07
CA SER A 82 -5.84 -14.28 -3.95
C SER A 82 -6.66 -13.56 -5.03
N LEU A 83 -6.98 -12.28 -4.80
CA LEU A 83 -7.86 -11.51 -5.67
C LEU A 83 -7.17 -11.03 -6.96
N PHE A 84 -5.83 -11.02 -7.01
CA PHE A 84 -5.05 -10.59 -8.17
C PHE A 84 -4.04 -11.67 -8.60
N ARG A 85 -3.97 -11.92 -9.90
CA ARG A 85 -2.99 -12.83 -10.49
C ARG A 85 -1.65 -12.12 -10.65
N PHE A 86 -0.53 -12.85 -10.57
CA PHE A 86 0.79 -12.24 -10.71
C PHE A 86 1.05 -11.59 -12.08
N ASP A 87 0.39 -12.03 -13.15
CA ASP A 87 0.50 -11.41 -14.48
C ASP A 87 -0.21 -10.05 -14.57
N GLU A 88 -1.04 -9.71 -13.57
CA GLU A 88 -1.71 -8.42 -13.44
C GLU A 88 -0.90 -7.45 -12.58
N TRP A 89 0.21 -7.89 -11.99
CA TRP A 89 1.04 -7.06 -11.12
C TRP A 89 2.11 -6.36 -11.95
N GLY A 90 2.33 -5.08 -11.68
CA GLY A 90 3.48 -4.34 -12.19
C GLY A 90 4.80 -4.87 -11.63
N PRO A 91 5.95 -4.32 -12.05
CA PRO A 91 7.25 -4.74 -11.53
C PRO A 91 7.38 -4.45 -10.03
N PRO A 92 8.12 -5.28 -9.27
CA PRO A 92 8.32 -5.07 -7.85
C PRO A 92 9.17 -3.83 -7.57
N THR A 93 8.75 -3.01 -6.63
CA THR A 93 9.56 -1.96 -6.01
C THR A 93 9.89 -2.37 -4.59
N ARG A 94 11.18 -2.46 -4.26
CA ARG A 94 11.64 -2.85 -2.91
C ARG A 94 11.98 -1.61 -2.13
N TYR A 95 11.54 -1.56 -0.88
CA TYR A 95 11.91 -0.52 0.06
C TYR A 95 12.26 -1.12 1.42
N GLU A 96 13.34 -0.60 1.99
CA GLU A 96 13.75 -0.85 3.37
C GLU A 96 14.24 0.47 3.92
N ALA A 97 13.64 0.92 5.03
CA ALA A 97 14.05 2.11 5.72
C ALA A 97 15.50 1.95 6.18
N PRO A 98 16.29 3.03 6.18
CA PRO A 98 17.62 3.00 6.75
C PRO A 98 17.55 2.55 8.22
N PRO A 99 18.58 1.88 8.74
CA PRO A 99 18.59 1.45 10.13
C PRO A 99 18.32 2.63 11.04
N HIS A 100 17.27 2.54 11.87
CA HIS A 100 17.15 3.44 13.00
C HIS A 100 18.38 3.19 13.88
N HIS A 101 19.25 4.19 14.01
CA HIS A 101 20.24 4.20 15.07
C HIS A 101 19.43 4.27 16.36
N ARG A 102 19.03 3.12 16.88
CA ARG A 102 18.41 2.98 18.19
C ARG A 102 19.51 3.42 19.14
N LEU A 103 19.55 4.72 19.46
CA LEU A 103 20.43 5.26 20.48
C LEU A 103 20.23 4.35 21.67
N GLY A 104 21.27 3.58 21.97
CA GLY A 104 21.23 2.55 22.97
C GLY A 104 20.82 3.19 24.27
N ILE A 105 19.64 2.84 24.75
CA ILE A 105 19.31 3.02 26.15
C ILE A 105 19.87 1.76 26.80
N SER A 106 21.09 1.91 27.31
CA SER A 106 21.74 0.99 28.25
C SER A 106 20.97 0.91 29.55
#